data_AF-A0A447QLP8-F1
#
_entry.id   AF-A0A447QLP8-F1
#
_cell.length_a   1.000
_cell.length_b   1.000
_cell.length_c   1.000
_cell.angle_alpha   90.00
_cell.angle_beta   90.00
_cell.angle_gamma   90.00
#
_symmetry.space_group_name_H-M   'P 1'
#
loop_
_entity.id
_entity.type
_entity.pdbx_description
1 polymer ?
#
loop_
_entity_poly.entity_id
_entity_poly.type
_entity_poly.pdbx_seq_one_letter_code
_entity_poly.pdbx_strand_id
1 'polypeptide(L)'
;MPDGSYWVLTDNGFGSKANSPDAMLYLSHYRIDFETGAVEPLKTVFLHDPDKKVPFHIVNESTDQRYLTGSDFDPESFQFADNALWIGDEFGPYLIKATLDGKVMAVFDTQVNGKVVKSPDNPTLTLPGAPDGKQNFQVARSKGFEGMALSPDGSKLYPLLEGALWDGEGFEQVDGKRYLRVLEFDVKRQQWSGRSWQYVLEDNAHATRRF
;
A
#
# COMPACT_ATOMS: atom_id res chain seq x y z
N MET A 1 -10.70 9.92 -14.76
CA MET A 1 -11.63 9.02 -15.48
C MET A 1 -12.04 9.67 -16.80
N PRO A 2 -12.47 8.92 -17.83
CA PRO A 2 -12.84 9.50 -19.13
C PRO A 2 -13.98 10.54 -19.07
N ASP A 3 -14.78 10.52 -18.00
CA ASP A 3 -15.87 11.45 -17.73
C ASP A 3 -15.43 12.76 -17.03
N GLY A 4 -14.12 13.01 -16.91
CA GLY A 4 -13.58 14.21 -16.25
C GLY A 4 -13.64 14.16 -14.73
N SER A 5 -13.92 13.00 -14.14
CA SER A 5 -13.90 12.81 -12.68
C SER A 5 -12.60 12.19 -12.18
N TYR A 6 -12.27 12.41 -10.91
CA TYR A 6 -11.01 12.03 -10.28
C TYR A 6 -11.25 11.39 -8.92
N TRP A 7 -10.54 10.31 -8.65
CA TRP A 7 -10.50 9.69 -7.33
C TRP A 7 -9.22 10.10 -6.61
N VAL A 8 -9.36 10.46 -5.34
CA VAL A 8 -8.28 10.88 -4.46
C VAL A 8 -8.30 9.95 -3.25
N LEU A 9 -7.16 9.34 -2.96
CA LEU A 9 -6.95 8.48 -1.80
C LEU A 9 -6.44 9.33 -0.64
N THR A 10 -6.92 9.05 0.58
CA THR A 10 -6.29 9.62 1.78
C THR A 10 -5.04 8.83 2.16
N ASP A 11 -4.01 9.56 2.56
CA ASP A 11 -2.85 9.06 3.33
C ASP A 11 -3.33 8.62 4.74
N ASN A 12 -2.45 8.02 5.54
CA ASN A 12 -2.64 7.72 6.96
C ASN A 12 -3.05 8.93 7.81
N GLY A 13 -2.95 10.15 7.29
CA GLY A 13 -3.41 11.37 7.96
C GLY A 13 -2.26 12.12 8.62
N PHE A 14 -1.87 11.74 9.85
CA PHE A 14 -0.97 12.57 10.67
C PHE A 14 0.52 12.19 10.54
N GLY A 15 0.88 11.38 9.56
CA GLY A 15 2.26 11.10 9.16
C GLY A 15 2.92 9.93 9.90
N SER A 16 2.25 9.30 10.87
CA SER A 16 2.73 8.05 11.46
C SER A 16 1.58 7.15 11.93
N LYS A 17 1.88 5.86 12.06
CA LYS A 17 0.93 4.88 12.63
C LYS A 17 0.44 5.29 14.03
N ALA A 18 1.32 5.83 14.87
CA ALA A 18 1.03 6.05 16.30
C ALA A 18 0.11 7.25 16.58
N ASN A 19 0.06 8.23 15.68
CA ASN A 19 -0.73 9.45 15.84
C ASN A 19 -1.97 9.50 14.94
N SER A 20 -2.26 8.41 14.22
CA SER A 20 -3.35 8.34 13.25
C SER A 20 -4.54 7.41 13.62
N PRO A 21 -4.87 7.16 14.90
CA PRO A 21 -5.96 6.26 15.25
C PRO A 21 -7.35 6.83 14.96
N ASP A 22 -7.47 8.15 14.79
CA ASP A 22 -8.69 8.89 14.48
C ASP A 22 -8.73 9.43 13.03
N ALA A 23 -7.69 9.14 12.23
CA ALA A 23 -7.64 9.46 10.81
C ALA A 23 -8.31 8.35 10.00
N MET A 24 -9.59 8.54 9.66
CA MET A 24 -10.35 7.57 8.88
C MET A 24 -9.80 7.42 7.46
N LEU A 25 -9.68 6.19 6.97
CA LEU A 25 -9.23 5.92 5.60
C LEU A 25 -10.40 5.91 4.62
N TYR A 26 -10.28 6.64 3.51
CA TYR A 26 -11.31 6.78 2.48
C TYR A 26 -10.75 7.18 1.12
N LEU A 27 -11.58 7.04 0.10
CA LEU A 27 -11.38 7.64 -1.21
C LEU A 27 -12.47 8.67 -1.48
N SER A 28 -12.09 9.83 -1.99
CA SER A 28 -13.01 10.89 -2.40
C SER A 28 -13.05 10.99 -3.93
N HIS A 29 -14.25 11.10 -4.47
CA HIS A 29 -14.53 11.23 -5.89
C HIS A 29 -14.97 12.67 -6.18
N TYR A 30 -14.29 13.33 -7.10
CA TYR A 30 -14.52 14.72 -7.48
C TYR A 30 -14.74 14.85 -8.97
N ARG A 31 -15.50 15.87 -9.37
CA ARG A 31 -15.39 16.47 -10.70
C ARG A 31 -14.52 17.72 -10.58
N ILE A 32 -13.49 17.81 -11.39
CA ILE A 32 -12.54 18.93 -11.36
C ILE A 32 -12.56 19.58 -12.74
N ASP A 33 -12.94 20.86 -12.76
CA ASP A 33 -12.81 21.71 -13.93
C ASP A 33 -11.48 22.47 -13.84
N PHE A 34 -10.52 22.09 -14.67
CA PHE A 34 -9.19 22.71 -14.69
C PHE A 34 -9.16 24.08 -15.40
N GLU A 35 -10.18 24.42 -16.20
CA GLU A 35 -10.27 25.74 -16.82
C GLU A 35 -10.70 26.79 -15.80
N THR A 36 -11.67 26.45 -14.96
CA THR A 36 -12.22 27.38 -13.95
C THR A 36 -11.64 27.20 -12.54
N GLY A 37 -11.04 26.05 -12.26
CA GLY A 37 -10.60 25.65 -10.92
C GLY A 37 -11.73 25.16 -10.01
N ALA A 38 -12.94 24.94 -10.54
CA ALA A 38 -14.06 24.44 -9.75
C ALA A 38 -13.86 22.96 -9.36
N VAL A 39 -14.13 22.66 -8.08
CA VAL A 39 -14.06 21.30 -7.51
C VAL A 39 -15.43 20.93 -6.94
N GLU A 40 -16.06 19.93 -7.52
CA GLU A 40 -17.37 19.42 -7.10
C GLU A 40 -17.20 18.04 -6.43
N PRO A 41 -17.50 17.91 -5.13
CA PRO A 41 -17.50 16.61 -4.46
C PRO A 41 -18.67 15.74 -4.95
N LEU A 42 -18.37 14.52 -5.38
CA LEU A 42 -19.37 13.57 -5.86
C LEU A 42 -19.68 12.50 -4.80
N LYS A 43 -18.65 11.90 -4.20
CA LYS A 43 -18.79 10.81 -3.23
C LYS A 43 -17.56 10.69 -2.34
N THR A 44 -17.75 10.22 -1.11
CA THR A 44 -16.67 9.71 -0.26
C THR A 44 -16.96 8.25 0.08
N VAL A 45 -15.94 7.40 -0.02
CA VAL A 45 -15.99 5.96 0.20
C VAL A 45 -15.01 5.62 1.33
N PHE A 46 -15.53 5.36 2.53
CA PHE A 46 -14.72 4.95 3.66
C PHE A 46 -14.33 3.48 3.56
N LEU A 47 -13.10 3.14 3.93
CA LEU A 47 -12.65 1.76 4.00
C LEU A 47 -13.13 1.12 5.30
N HIS A 48 -13.65 -0.09 5.21
CA HIS A 48 -14.24 -0.79 6.36
C HIS A 48 -14.18 -2.31 6.20
N ASP A 49 -14.15 -3.04 7.32
CA ASP A 49 -13.97 -4.49 7.34
C ASP A 49 -14.99 -5.23 8.25
N PRO A 50 -16.30 -5.13 7.97
CA PRO A 50 -17.33 -5.79 8.79
C PRO A 50 -17.22 -7.33 8.74
N ASP A 51 -16.66 -7.88 7.65
CA ASP A 51 -16.54 -9.31 7.40
C ASP A 51 -15.22 -9.93 7.92
N LYS A 52 -14.42 -9.16 8.68
CA LYS A 52 -13.17 -9.59 9.31
C LYS A 52 -12.14 -10.21 8.37
N LYS A 53 -11.87 -9.52 7.27
CA LYS A 53 -10.88 -9.89 6.25
C LYS A 53 -9.48 -9.35 6.54
N VAL A 54 -9.34 -8.31 7.35
CA VAL A 54 -8.03 -7.85 7.84
C VAL A 54 -7.51 -8.87 8.86
N PRO A 55 -6.31 -9.46 8.66
CA PRO A 55 -5.86 -10.62 9.43
C PRO A 55 -5.19 -10.27 10.78
N PHE A 56 -5.40 -9.05 11.27
CA PHE A 56 -4.82 -8.53 12.51
C PHE A 56 -5.82 -7.59 13.19
N HIS A 57 -5.53 -7.23 14.44
CA HIS A 57 -6.37 -6.31 15.23
C HIS A 57 -6.32 -4.89 14.67
N ILE A 58 -7.48 -4.30 14.43
CA ILE A 58 -7.61 -2.91 13.96
C ILE A 58 -8.11 -1.98 15.07
N VAL A 59 -7.99 -0.67 14.91
CA VAL A 59 -8.44 0.32 15.91
C VAL A 59 -9.92 0.15 16.26
N ASN A 60 -10.78 0.00 15.26
CA ASN A 60 -12.23 -0.08 15.44
C ASN A 60 -12.76 -1.54 15.56
N GLU A 61 -11.95 -2.46 16.11
CA GLU A 61 -12.25 -3.90 16.18
C GLU A 61 -13.61 -4.22 16.83
N SER A 62 -14.01 -3.42 17.82
CA SER A 62 -15.21 -3.62 18.63
C SER A 62 -16.47 -2.98 18.05
N THR A 63 -16.42 -2.44 16.83
CA THR A 63 -17.56 -1.81 16.15
C THR A 63 -18.12 -2.74 15.07
N ASP A 64 -19.39 -2.57 14.70
CA ASP A 64 -20.02 -3.43 13.66
C ASP A 64 -19.39 -3.21 12.28
N GLN A 65 -19.12 -1.94 11.92
CA GLN A 65 -18.59 -1.61 10.59
C GLN A 65 -17.08 -1.83 10.48
N ARG A 66 -16.32 -1.76 11.58
CA ARG A 66 -14.87 -1.93 11.57
C ARG A 66 -14.20 -1.01 10.55
N TYR A 67 -14.52 0.29 10.62
CA TYR A 67 -13.89 1.30 9.78
C TYR A 67 -12.37 1.34 10.00
N LEU A 68 -11.61 1.48 8.92
CA LEU A 68 -10.15 1.50 8.96
C LEU A 68 -9.61 2.91 9.18
N THR A 69 -8.49 2.99 9.90
CA THR A 69 -7.81 4.25 10.22
C THR A 69 -6.35 4.23 9.80
N GLY A 70 -5.70 5.39 9.82
CA GLY A 70 -4.27 5.54 9.53
C GLY A 70 -3.35 4.83 10.53
N SER A 71 -3.88 4.30 11.64
CA SER A 71 -3.14 3.36 12.48
C SER A 71 -3.20 1.93 11.97
N ASP A 72 -4.17 1.57 11.14
CA ASP A 72 -4.33 0.21 10.62
C ASP A 72 -3.48 -0.01 9.36
N PHE A 73 -3.58 0.92 8.43
CA PHE A 73 -2.87 0.92 7.14
C PHE A 73 -2.39 2.33 6.79
N ASP A 74 -1.46 2.38 5.86
CA ASP A 74 -0.94 3.59 5.23
C ASP A 74 -1.09 3.52 3.70
N PRO A 75 -2.26 3.89 3.16
CA PRO A 75 -2.54 3.79 1.74
C PRO A 75 -1.81 4.84 0.92
N GLU A 76 -1.03 4.42 -0.08
CA GLU A 76 -0.22 5.32 -0.90
C GLU A 76 -0.53 5.23 -2.39
N SER A 77 -1.22 4.16 -2.82
CA SER A 77 -1.58 3.99 -4.23
C SER A 77 -2.86 3.17 -4.38
N PHE A 78 -3.57 3.37 -5.49
CA PHE A 78 -4.73 2.54 -5.81
C PHE A 78 -4.93 2.36 -7.31
N GLN A 79 -5.66 1.30 -7.68
CA GLN A 79 -6.11 0.99 -9.03
C GLN A 79 -7.51 0.36 -8.99
N PHE A 80 -8.27 0.54 -10.08
CA PHE A 80 -9.52 -0.19 -10.29
C PHE A 80 -9.30 -1.33 -11.26
N ALA A 81 -9.56 -2.58 -10.84
CA ALA A 81 -9.38 -3.75 -11.69
C ALA A 81 -10.33 -4.87 -11.25
N ASP A 82 -10.87 -5.62 -12.22
CA ASP A 82 -11.81 -6.73 -11.96
C ASP A 82 -12.98 -6.33 -11.05
N ASN A 83 -13.57 -5.15 -11.33
CA ASN A 83 -14.67 -4.55 -10.58
C ASN A 83 -14.39 -4.38 -9.06
N ALA A 84 -13.12 -4.21 -8.71
CA ALA A 84 -12.66 -4.00 -7.34
C ALA A 84 -11.68 -2.83 -7.26
N LEU A 85 -11.60 -2.27 -6.06
CA LEU A 85 -10.57 -1.33 -5.67
C LEU A 85 -9.37 -2.11 -5.14
N TRP A 86 -8.18 -1.82 -5.65
CA TRP A 86 -6.91 -2.36 -5.19
C TRP A 86 -6.07 -1.24 -4.62
N ILE A 87 -5.50 -1.44 -3.44
CA ILE A 87 -4.78 -0.41 -2.68
C ILE A 87 -3.42 -0.96 -2.26
N GLY A 88 -2.35 -0.21 -2.53
CA GLY A 88 -1.02 -0.48 -1.99
C GLY A 88 -0.84 0.22 -0.64
N ASP A 89 -0.37 -0.52 0.35
CA ASP A 89 -0.11 -0.05 1.71
C ASP A 89 1.40 0.00 2.02
N GLU A 90 1.80 1.00 2.81
CA GLU A 90 3.18 1.24 3.20
C GLU A 90 3.63 0.41 4.42
N PHE A 91 2.74 0.22 5.41
CA PHE A 91 3.13 -0.34 6.71
C PHE A 91 3.36 -1.85 6.69
N GLY A 92 2.59 -2.62 5.93
CA GLY A 92 2.76 -4.07 5.82
C GLY A 92 4.13 -4.45 5.24
N PRO A 93 4.44 -4.06 4.00
CA PRO A 93 3.51 -3.56 2.98
C PRO A 93 2.48 -4.62 2.58
N TYR A 94 1.24 -4.19 2.35
CA TYR A 94 0.15 -5.05 1.89
C TYR A 94 -0.41 -4.60 0.54
N LEU A 95 -0.97 -5.55 -0.21
CA LEU A 95 -1.92 -5.25 -1.27
C LEU A 95 -3.32 -5.54 -0.74
N ILE A 96 -4.23 -4.57 -0.79
CA ILE A 96 -5.58 -4.68 -0.23
C ILE A 96 -6.57 -4.69 -1.38
N LYS A 97 -7.51 -5.65 -1.37
CA LYS A 97 -8.66 -5.68 -2.27
C LYS A 97 -9.91 -5.25 -1.51
N ALA A 98 -10.62 -4.26 -2.04
CA ALA A 98 -11.90 -3.80 -1.52
C ALA A 98 -12.96 -3.73 -2.63
N THR A 99 -14.22 -3.73 -2.23
CA THR A 99 -15.33 -3.38 -3.13
C THR A 99 -15.27 -1.89 -3.51
N LEU A 100 -16.04 -1.49 -4.53
CA LEU A 100 -16.12 -0.07 -4.95
C LEU A 100 -16.80 0.86 -3.92
N ASP A 101 -17.43 0.28 -2.90
CA ASP A 101 -17.98 0.96 -1.72
C ASP A 101 -17.11 0.83 -0.46
N GLY A 102 -15.88 0.31 -0.60
CA GLY A 102 -14.86 0.41 0.45
C GLY A 102 -14.79 -0.79 1.41
N LYS A 103 -15.62 -1.82 1.20
CA LYS A 103 -15.58 -3.02 2.03
C LYS A 103 -14.38 -3.89 1.69
N VAL A 104 -13.52 -4.17 2.66
CA VAL A 104 -12.36 -5.06 2.47
C VAL A 104 -12.82 -6.48 2.11
N MET A 105 -12.24 -7.01 1.06
CA MET A 105 -12.47 -8.37 0.57
C MET A 105 -11.30 -9.29 0.91
N ALA A 106 -10.07 -8.79 0.84
CA ALA A 106 -8.84 -9.53 1.13
C ALA A 106 -7.66 -8.58 1.38
N VAL A 107 -6.69 -9.05 2.14
CA VAL A 107 -5.38 -8.41 2.37
C VAL A 107 -4.30 -9.43 2.02
N PHE A 108 -3.35 -9.05 1.17
CA PHE A 108 -2.28 -9.91 0.67
C PHE A 108 -0.93 -9.46 1.22
N ASP A 109 -0.23 -10.36 1.91
CA ASP A 109 1.18 -10.18 2.24
C ASP A 109 2.00 -9.94 0.98
N THR A 110 2.91 -8.96 1.01
CA THR A 110 3.82 -8.73 -0.11
C THR A 110 4.87 -9.84 -0.19
N GLN A 111 5.05 -10.43 -1.38
CA GLN A 111 6.05 -11.47 -1.61
C GLN A 111 7.08 -11.07 -2.65
N VAL A 112 8.35 -11.31 -2.32
CA VAL A 112 9.48 -11.18 -3.24
C VAL A 112 10.20 -12.52 -3.30
N ASN A 113 10.36 -13.07 -4.50
CA ASN A 113 10.93 -14.39 -4.72
C ASN A 113 10.26 -15.50 -3.86
N GLY A 114 8.93 -15.42 -3.71
CA GLY A 114 8.14 -16.36 -2.92
C GLY A 114 8.29 -16.25 -1.40
N LYS A 115 8.97 -15.22 -0.90
CA LYS A 115 9.13 -14.95 0.53
C LYS A 115 8.38 -13.69 0.91
N VAL A 116 7.67 -13.72 2.04
CA VAL A 116 7.01 -12.54 2.60
C VAL A 116 8.07 -11.55 3.05
N VAL A 117 7.89 -10.29 2.68
CA VAL A 117 8.70 -9.17 3.17
C VAL A 117 7.86 -8.31 4.11
N LYS A 118 8.46 -7.82 5.19
CA LYS A 118 7.77 -7.01 6.19
C LYS A 118 8.52 -5.71 6.47
N SER A 119 7.78 -4.69 6.88
CA SER A 119 8.31 -3.49 7.52
C SER A 119 8.32 -3.61 9.05
N PRO A 120 9.03 -2.74 9.80
CA PRO A 120 8.94 -2.65 11.26
C PRO A 120 7.53 -2.36 11.79
N ASP A 121 6.65 -1.76 10.98
CA ASP A 121 5.28 -1.41 11.36
C ASP A 121 4.24 -2.46 10.93
N ASN A 122 4.71 -3.56 10.34
CA ASN A 122 3.85 -4.70 10.01
C ASN A 122 3.27 -5.31 11.31
N PRO A 123 1.93 -5.42 11.44
CA PRO A 123 1.28 -5.87 12.68
C PRO A 123 1.54 -7.34 13.04
N THR A 124 2.10 -8.12 12.12
CA THR A 124 2.48 -9.52 12.33
C THR A 124 3.98 -9.72 12.55
N LEU A 125 4.75 -8.62 12.62
CA LEU A 125 6.17 -8.68 12.96
C LEU A 125 6.34 -8.97 14.45
N THR A 126 7.16 -9.97 14.78
CA THR A 126 7.51 -10.30 16.17
C THR A 126 8.94 -9.87 16.46
N LEU A 127 9.17 -9.09 17.51
CA LEU A 127 10.54 -8.77 17.90
C LEU A 127 11.28 -10.03 18.38
N PRO A 128 12.60 -10.14 18.13
CA PRO A 128 13.42 -11.16 18.77
C PRO A 128 13.32 -11.07 20.30
N GLY A 129 13.31 -12.22 20.97
CA GLY A 129 13.24 -12.26 22.44
C GLY A 129 14.54 -11.81 23.14
N ALA A 130 15.65 -11.71 22.40
CA ALA A 130 16.94 -11.27 22.91
C ALA A 130 17.34 -9.92 22.29
N PRO A 131 17.96 -9.00 23.05
CA PRO A 131 18.37 -7.68 22.54
C PRO A 131 19.38 -7.70 21.39
N ASP A 132 20.13 -8.80 21.25
CA ASP A 132 21.10 -9.05 20.18
C ASP A 132 20.55 -9.96 19.07
N GLY A 133 19.23 -10.23 19.09
CA GLY A 133 18.56 -11.00 18.07
C GLY A 133 18.61 -10.32 16.70
N LYS A 134 18.66 -11.13 15.64
CA LYS A 134 18.70 -10.62 14.26
C LYS A 134 17.41 -9.89 13.89
N GLN A 135 17.56 -8.81 13.13
CA GLN A 135 16.43 -8.11 12.52
C GLN A 135 15.65 -9.03 11.60
N ASN A 136 14.32 -8.98 11.66
CA ASN A 136 13.42 -9.85 10.91
C ASN A 136 12.51 -9.12 9.91
N PHE A 137 12.79 -7.85 9.60
CA PHE A 137 12.11 -7.08 8.55
C PHE A 137 13.08 -6.81 7.39
N GLN A 138 12.53 -6.63 6.19
CA GLN A 138 13.27 -6.41 4.94
C GLN A 138 12.94 -5.06 4.31
N VAL A 139 11.80 -4.48 4.67
CA VAL A 139 11.35 -3.17 4.22
C VAL A 139 11.65 -2.18 5.33
N ALA A 140 12.29 -1.06 5.01
CA ALA A 140 12.51 -0.01 6.00
C ALA A 140 11.17 0.64 6.40
N ARG A 141 11.13 1.28 7.57
CA ARG A 141 9.96 2.07 7.98
C ARG A 141 9.64 3.11 6.90
N SER A 142 8.37 3.25 6.59
CA SER A 142 7.87 4.15 5.57
C SER A 142 8.60 4.04 4.24
N LYS A 143 8.73 2.79 3.77
CA LYS A 143 9.31 2.44 2.47
C LYS A 143 8.57 1.27 1.81
N GLY A 144 7.28 1.11 2.13
CA GLY A 144 6.40 0.10 1.54
C GLY A 144 5.96 0.49 0.14
N PHE A 145 4.72 0.22 -0.26
CA PHE A 145 4.27 0.62 -1.60
C PHE A 145 4.02 2.12 -1.68
N GLU A 146 4.50 2.77 -2.76
CA GLU A 146 4.29 4.21 -3.02
C GLU A 146 3.46 4.44 -4.29
N GLY A 147 3.58 3.54 -5.26
CA GLY A 147 2.94 3.69 -6.56
C GLY A 147 2.47 2.35 -7.07
N MET A 148 1.46 2.36 -7.93
CA MET A 148 0.96 1.13 -8.54
C MET A 148 0.46 1.42 -9.94
N ALA A 149 0.91 0.63 -10.91
CA ALA A 149 0.38 0.62 -12.26
C ALA A 149 -0.57 -0.56 -12.50
N LEU A 150 -1.42 -0.43 -13.51
CA LEU A 150 -2.33 -1.46 -14.01
C LEU A 150 -1.96 -1.80 -15.46
N SER A 151 -1.94 -3.08 -15.82
CA SER A 151 -1.78 -3.48 -17.23
C SER A 151 -2.93 -2.96 -18.09
N PRO A 152 -2.72 -2.71 -19.41
CA PRO A 152 -3.79 -2.22 -20.28
C PRO A 152 -5.05 -3.10 -20.33
N ASP A 153 -4.90 -4.41 -20.14
CA ASP A 153 -6.00 -5.38 -20.09
C ASP A 153 -6.60 -5.57 -18.69
N GLY A 154 -6.11 -4.84 -17.69
CA GLY A 154 -6.55 -4.92 -16.29
C GLY A 154 -6.18 -6.21 -15.55
N SER A 155 -5.41 -7.11 -16.17
CA SER A 155 -5.11 -8.43 -15.62
C SER A 155 -3.98 -8.45 -14.57
N LYS A 156 -3.10 -7.44 -14.57
CA LYS A 156 -1.93 -7.36 -13.71
C LYS A 156 -1.84 -6.02 -13.00
N LEU A 157 -1.45 -6.06 -11.73
CA LEU A 157 -1.03 -4.90 -10.96
C LEU A 157 0.49 -4.91 -10.81
N TYR A 158 1.06 -3.71 -10.78
CA TYR A 158 2.48 -3.45 -10.67
C TYR A 158 2.78 -2.47 -9.53
N PRO A 159 2.58 -2.85 -8.26
CA PRO A 159 2.95 -2.01 -7.14
C PRO A 159 4.48 -1.90 -7.01
N LEU A 160 4.96 -0.69 -6.75
CA LEU A 160 6.35 -0.29 -6.60
C LEU A 160 6.64 -0.02 -5.14
N LEU A 161 7.66 -0.69 -4.60
CA LEU A 161 8.21 -0.36 -3.29
C LEU A 161 8.97 0.97 -3.36
N GLU A 162 8.83 1.81 -2.35
CA GLU A 162 9.50 3.11 -2.26
C GLU A 162 10.99 2.99 -1.89
N GLY A 163 11.36 1.92 -1.18
CA GLY A 163 12.74 1.66 -0.75
C GLY A 163 13.32 0.35 -1.28
N ALA A 164 14.65 0.32 -1.34
CA ALA A 164 15.38 -0.93 -1.54
C ALA A 164 15.14 -1.88 -0.36
N LEU A 165 15.09 -3.18 -0.64
CA LEU A 165 14.98 -4.18 0.42
C LEU A 165 16.31 -4.40 1.13
N TRP A 166 16.24 -4.84 2.38
CA TRP A 166 17.36 -5.34 3.16
C TRP A 166 17.49 -6.86 3.01
N ASP A 167 18.67 -7.36 2.64
CA ASP A 167 18.92 -8.78 2.40
C ASP A 167 19.51 -9.54 3.60
N GLY A 168 19.83 -8.82 4.68
CA GLY A 168 20.52 -9.36 5.87
C GLY A 168 21.90 -8.75 6.10
N GLU A 169 22.54 -8.24 5.04
CA GLU A 169 23.88 -7.64 5.08
C GLU A 169 23.86 -6.17 4.62
N GLY A 170 23.01 -5.86 3.63
CA GLY A 170 22.92 -4.54 3.03
C GLY A 170 21.57 -4.27 2.39
N PHE A 171 21.42 -3.05 1.89
CA PHE A 171 20.31 -2.72 0.99
C PHE A 171 20.62 -3.24 -0.41
N GLU A 172 19.59 -3.74 -1.09
CA GLU A 172 19.64 -4.18 -2.47
C GLU A 172 20.14 -3.07 -3.39
N GLN A 173 21.17 -3.38 -4.18
CA GLN A 173 21.84 -2.41 -5.05
C GLN A 173 22.53 -3.09 -6.24
N VAL A 174 22.79 -2.31 -7.28
CA VAL A 174 23.63 -2.65 -8.44
C VAL A 174 24.64 -1.54 -8.65
N ASP A 175 25.92 -1.87 -8.78
CA ASP A 175 27.03 -0.91 -8.96
C ASP A 175 27.04 0.24 -7.93
N GLY A 176 26.72 -0.09 -6.67
CA GLY A 176 26.67 0.88 -5.57
C GLY A 176 25.40 1.74 -5.52
N LYS A 177 24.48 1.57 -6.47
CA LYS A 177 23.20 2.27 -6.54
C LYS A 177 22.05 1.37 -6.13
N ARG A 178 21.28 1.79 -5.14
CA ARG A 178 20.08 1.11 -4.68
C ARG A 178 19.07 1.01 -5.79
N TYR A 179 18.29 -0.07 -5.80
CA TYR A 179 17.15 -0.19 -6.70
C TYR A 179 15.87 -0.48 -5.93
N LEU A 180 14.75 -0.04 -6.49
CA LEU A 180 13.41 -0.32 -6.03
C LEU A 180 12.83 -1.50 -6.80
N ARG A 181 11.88 -2.21 -6.21
CA ARG A 181 11.22 -3.34 -6.87
C ARG A 181 9.80 -2.98 -7.30
N VAL A 182 9.54 -3.18 -8.60
CA VAL A 182 8.17 -3.26 -9.15
C VAL A 182 7.77 -4.73 -9.15
N LEU A 183 6.70 -5.09 -8.45
CA LEU A 183 6.26 -6.48 -8.28
C LEU A 183 5.05 -6.77 -9.19
N GLU A 184 4.97 -7.93 -9.83
CA GLU A 184 3.77 -8.31 -10.62
C GLU A 184 2.79 -9.16 -9.80
N PHE A 185 1.56 -8.66 -9.66
CA PHE A 185 0.44 -9.37 -9.06
C PHE A 185 -0.62 -9.71 -10.10
N ASP A 186 -1.10 -10.95 -10.11
CA ASP A 186 -2.18 -11.42 -10.99
C ASP A 186 -3.55 -11.15 -10.35
N VAL A 187 -4.35 -10.27 -10.95
CA VAL A 187 -5.63 -9.80 -10.39
C VAL A 187 -6.65 -10.94 -10.28
N LYS A 188 -6.72 -11.79 -11.31
CA LYS A 188 -7.72 -12.86 -11.39
C LYS A 188 -7.37 -14.02 -10.45
N ARG A 189 -6.09 -14.42 -10.43
CA ARG A 189 -5.59 -15.48 -9.54
C ARG A 189 -5.43 -14.99 -8.10
N GLN A 190 -5.33 -13.68 -7.91
CA GLN A 190 -5.07 -13.01 -6.63
C GLN A 190 -3.76 -13.49 -5.99
N GLN A 191 -2.70 -13.54 -6.80
CA GLN A 191 -1.40 -14.09 -6.40
C GLN A 191 -0.24 -13.29 -6.99
N TRP A 192 0.83 -13.17 -6.21
CA TRP A 192 2.12 -12.71 -6.71
C TRP A 192 2.67 -13.71 -7.72
N SER A 193 3.07 -13.21 -8.89
CA SER A 193 3.63 -14.07 -9.95
C SER A 193 5.08 -14.52 -9.67
N GLY A 194 5.75 -13.85 -8.72
CA GLY A 194 7.19 -13.96 -8.50
C GLY A 194 8.05 -13.15 -9.47
N ARG A 195 7.46 -12.56 -10.52
CA ARG A 195 8.15 -11.64 -11.43
C ARG A 195 8.29 -10.26 -10.78
N SER A 196 9.45 -9.65 -10.97
CA SER A 196 9.72 -8.27 -10.55
C SER A 196 10.70 -7.59 -11.50
N TRP A 197 10.69 -6.26 -11.48
CA TRP A 197 11.65 -5.42 -12.18
C TRP A 197 12.39 -4.52 -11.18
N GLN A 198 13.61 -4.15 -11.56
CA GLN A 198 14.44 -3.24 -10.79
C GLN A 198 14.31 -1.83 -11.37
N TYR A 199 14.03 -0.86 -10.51
CA TYR A 199 14.13 0.56 -10.82
C TYR A 199 15.35 1.12 -10.10
N VAL A 200 16.47 1.27 -10.82
CA VAL A 200 17.74 1.71 -10.24
C VAL A 200 17.68 3.22 -9.97
N LEU A 201 17.99 3.61 -8.74
CA LEU A 201 18.01 5.01 -8.34
C LEU A 201 19.25 5.71 -8.92
N GLU A 202 19.09 6.96 -9.34
CA GLU A 202 20.23 7.78 -9.79
C GLU A 202 21.19 8.08 -8.63
N ASP A 203 20.64 8.31 -7.43
CA ASP A 203 21.31 8.55 -6.16
C ASP A 203 20.59 7.81 -5.02
N ASN A 204 21.34 7.28 -4.05
CA ASN A 204 20.80 6.48 -2.95
C ASN A 204 19.97 7.27 -1.93
N ALA A 205 20.04 8.61 -1.96
CA ALA A 205 19.23 9.51 -1.15
C ALA A 205 17.88 9.86 -1.83
N HIS A 206 17.68 9.50 -3.09
CA HIS A 206 16.42 9.77 -3.77
C HIS A 206 15.29 8.87 -3.25
N ALA A 207 14.09 9.44 -3.20
CA ALA A 207 12.83 8.75 -3.01
C ALA A 207 11.95 8.95 -4.25
N THR A 208 10.93 8.10 -4.41
CA THR A 208 9.91 8.30 -5.45
C THR A 208 8.92 9.42 -5.11
N ARG A 209 8.95 9.95 -3.88
CA ARG A 209 8.32 11.20 -3.46
C ARG A 209 9.14 12.42 -3.88
N ARG A 210 8.57 13.29 -4.71
CA ARG A 210 8.96 14.70 -4.82
C ARG A 210 7.78 15.53 -4.30
N PHE A 211 7.96 16.20 -3.16
CA PHE A 211 7.13 17.36 -2.80
C PHE A 211 7.60 18.59 -3.59
#